data_AF-A0AAD8YA38-F1
#
_entry.id   AF-A0AAD8YA38-F1
#
_cell.length_a   1.000
_cell.length_b   1.000
_cell.length_c   1.000
_cell.angle_alpha   90.00
_cell.angle_beta   90.00
_cell.angle_gamma   90.00
#
_symmetry.space_group_name_H-M   'P 1'
#
loop_
_entity.id
_entity.type
_entity.pdbx_description
1 polymer ?
#
loop_
_entity_poly.entity_id
_entity_poly.type
_entity_poly.pdbx_seq_one_letter_code
_entity_poly.pdbx_strand_id
1 'polypeptide(L)'
;MSFVEHSAAKAGKTAYPVLVSGEVSNIFKTSKQRRKKLSSRSDKIILDLHGMTKQHALELLEKSLPTWIDQAMKGDHPYVLPVDIICGGGSQLLSEVVANWIRNKPQVANRPKGYL
;
A
#
# COMPACT_ATOMS: atom_id res chain seq x y z
N MET A 1 -0.32 37.57 -16.33
CA MET A 1 0.82 37.05 -15.53
C MET A 1 0.24 36.18 -14.43
N SER A 2 0.20 34.86 -14.64
CA SER A 2 -0.29 33.89 -13.66
C SER A 2 0.84 33.59 -12.68
N PHE A 3 0.62 33.92 -11.40
CA PHE A 3 1.49 33.53 -10.32
C PHE A 3 1.39 32.01 -10.14
N VAL A 4 2.42 31.29 -10.60
CA VAL A 4 2.61 29.89 -10.23
C VAL A 4 3.17 29.89 -8.82
N GLU A 5 2.28 29.65 -7.86
CA GLU A 5 2.64 29.36 -6.47
C GLU A 5 3.52 28.10 -6.46
N HIS A 6 4.83 28.30 -6.39
CA HIS A 6 5.77 27.22 -6.13
C HIS A 6 5.64 26.86 -4.65
N SER A 7 4.72 25.95 -4.34
CA SER A 7 4.74 25.29 -3.05
C SER A 7 6.07 24.54 -2.94
N ALA A 8 6.83 24.84 -1.89
CA ALA A 8 8.08 24.17 -1.60
C ALA A 8 7.87 22.66 -1.73
N ALA A 9 8.52 22.02 -2.71
CA ALA A 9 8.32 20.63 -3.06
C ALA A 9 8.73 19.73 -1.90
N LYS A 10 7.82 19.50 -0.95
CA LYS A 10 8.02 18.61 0.17
C LYS A 10 7.98 17.20 -0.41
N ALA A 11 9.11 16.51 -0.42
CA ALA A 11 9.16 15.13 -0.85
C ALA A 11 8.17 14.31 -0.01
N GLY A 12 7.15 13.76 -0.67
CA GLY A 12 6.20 12.84 -0.06
C GLY A 12 6.89 11.53 0.34
N LYS A 13 6.18 10.67 1.07
CA LYS A 13 6.70 9.33 1.38
C LYS A 13 6.87 8.55 0.07
N THR A 14 8.07 8.04 -0.15
CA THR A 14 8.45 7.37 -1.41
C THR A 14 7.80 6.00 -1.58
N ALA A 15 7.48 5.33 -0.47
CA ALA A 15 6.88 4.01 -0.47
C ALA A 15 5.92 3.80 0.71
N TYR A 16 4.84 3.09 0.46
CA TYR A 16 3.86 2.65 1.45
C TYR A 16 3.86 1.12 1.51
N PRO A 17 4.60 0.53 2.47
CA PRO A 17 4.45 -0.89 2.76
C PRO A 17 3.10 -1.08 3.48
N VAL A 18 2.23 -1.87 2.86
CA VAL A 18 0.90 -2.19 3.36
C VAL A 18 0.71 -3.70 3.48
N LEU A 19 -0.35 -4.07 4.19
CA LEU A 19 -0.93 -5.41 4.25
C LEU A 19 -2.33 -5.31 3.67
N VAL A 20 -2.65 -6.18 2.73
CA VAL A 20 -4.00 -6.36 2.19
C VAL A 20 -4.59 -7.60 2.84
N SER A 21 -5.79 -7.50 3.40
CA SER A 21 -6.45 -8.63 4.06
C SER A 21 -7.59 -9.17 3.22
N GLY A 22 -7.63 -10.49 3.07
CA GLY A 22 -8.79 -11.21 2.54
C GLY A 22 -10.00 -11.13 3.48
N GLU A 23 -9.74 -11.10 4.79
CA GLU A 23 -10.76 -10.93 5.82
C GLU A 23 -10.44 -9.72 6.70
N VAL A 24 -11.28 -8.68 6.68
CA VAL A 24 -11.02 -7.39 7.37
C VAL A 24 -10.75 -7.59 8.87
N SER A 25 -11.44 -8.53 9.50
CA SER A 25 -11.28 -8.88 10.92
C SER A 25 -9.87 -9.35 11.28
N ASN A 26 -9.10 -9.85 10.32
CA ASN A 26 -7.78 -10.42 10.53
C ASN A 26 -6.64 -9.41 10.34
N ILE A 27 -6.91 -8.25 9.73
CA ILE A 27 -5.87 -7.27 9.37
C ILE A 27 -5.10 -6.77 10.59
N PHE A 28 -5.77 -6.61 11.74
CA PHE A 28 -5.18 -6.21 13.02
C PHE A 28 -4.73 -7.38 13.91
N LYS A 29 -5.20 -8.61 13.65
CA LYS A 29 -4.79 -9.82 14.40
C LYS A 29 -3.33 -10.19 14.11
N THR A 30 -2.83 -9.79 12.94
CA THR A 30 -1.43 -9.97 12.53
C THR A 30 -0.42 -9.29 13.47
N SER A 31 -0.82 -8.21 14.17
CA SER A 31 0.04 -7.47 15.12
C SER A 31 0.53 -8.33 16.30
N LYS A 32 -0.24 -9.37 16.68
CA LYS A 32 0.08 -10.25 17.81
C LYS A 32 0.82 -11.53 17.41
N GLN A 33 0.78 -11.92 16.13
CA GLN A 33 1.54 -13.05 15.61
C GLN A 33 3.00 -12.64 15.35
N ARG A 34 3.72 -12.38 16.44
CA ARG A 34 5.18 -12.32 16.44
C ARG A 34 5.73 -13.62 15.83
N ARG A 35 6.54 -13.48 14.77
CA ARG A 35 7.62 -14.42 14.39
C ARG A 35 7.22 -15.81 13.88
N LYS A 36 6.05 -16.02 13.27
CA LYS A 36 5.97 -17.11 12.29
C LYS A 36 6.52 -16.53 11.00
N LYS A 37 7.71 -17.00 10.59
CA LYS A 37 8.30 -16.74 9.28
C LYS A 37 7.19 -17.01 8.25
N LEU A 38 6.50 -15.96 7.79
CA LEU A 38 5.76 -16.07 6.54
C LEU A 38 6.85 -16.40 5.52
N SER A 39 6.66 -17.49 4.80
CA SER A 39 7.65 -18.10 3.92
C SER A 39 8.51 -17.05 3.21
N SER A 40 9.82 -17.19 3.42
CA SER A 40 10.92 -16.44 2.86
C SER A 40 10.58 -15.61 1.61
N ARG A 41 10.52 -14.28 1.75
CA ARG A 41 11.04 -13.32 0.75
C ARG A 41 10.44 -13.32 -0.69
N SER A 42 9.49 -14.19 -1.04
CA SER A 42 9.09 -14.41 -2.45
C SER A 42 7.71 -13.88 -2.87
N ASP A 43 6.77 -13.61 -1.95
CA ASP A 43 5.38 -13.22 -2.32
C ASP A 43 5.05 -11.76 -2.00
N LYS A 44 6.04 -10.87 -2.11
CA LYS A 44 5.85 -9.45 -1.89
C LYS A 44 5.53 -8.76 -3.20
N ILE A 45 4.32 -8.23 -3.33
CA ILE A 45 3.90 -7.49 -4.52
C ILE A 45 4.43 -6.07 -4.44
N ILE A 46 5.03 -5.58 -5.52
CA ILE A 46 5.45 -4.18 -5.66
C ILE A 46 4.55 -3.53 -6.70
N LEU A 47 3.83 -2.49 -6.32
CA LEU A 47 3.07 -1.64 -7.23
C LEU A 47 3.83 -0.33 -7.40
N ASP A 48 4.34 -0.10 -8.60
CA ASP A 48 5.07 1.12 -8.93
C ASP A 48 4.14 2.16 -9.58
N LEU A 49 3.99 3.30 -8.92
CA LEU A 49 3.18 4.44 -9.35
C LEU A 49 4.05 5.63 -9.77
N HIS A 50 5.37 5.47 -9.89
CA HIS A 50 6.25 6.57 -10.24
C HIS A 50 5.81 7.22 -11.56
N GLY A 51 5.84 8.55 -11.61
CA GLY A 51 5.50 9.31 -12.82
C GLY A 51 4.03 9.25 -13.25
N MET A 52 3.15 8.52 -12.53
CA MET A 52 1.73 8.48 -12.86
C MET A 52 1.00 9.76 -12.45
N THR A 53 -0.10 10.05 -13.13
CA THR A 53 -1.04 11.08 -12.66
C THR A 53 -1.84 10.55 -11.47
N LYS A 54 -2.40 11.45 -10.66
CA LYS A 54 -3.28 11.11 -9.53
C LYS A 54 -4.42 10.17 -9.93
N GLN A 55 -5.06 10.43 -11.07
CA GLN A 55 -6.22 9.66 -11.54
C GLN A 55 -5.80 8.24 -11.93
N HIS A 56 -4.73 8.09 -12.71
CA HIS A 56 -4.22 6.77 -13.09
C HIS A 56 -3.72 5.97 -11.90
N ALA A 57 -3.03 6.62 -10.95
CA ALA A 57 -2.57 5.97 -9.73
C ALA A 57 -3.74 5.42 -8.89
N LEU A 58 -4.80 6.22 -8.71
CA LEU A 58 -6.00 5.80 -7.99
C LEU A 58 -6.73 4.67 -8.73
N GLU A 59 -6.91 4.80 -10.05
CA GLU A 59 -7.55 3.78 -10.87
C GLU A 59 -6.81 2.44 -10.79
N LEU A 60 -5.47 2.48 -10.84
CA LEU A 60 -4.64 1.28 -10.73
C LEU A 60 -4.75 0.65 -9.34
N LEU A 61 -4.79 1.45 -8.27
CA LEU A 61 -5.01 0.95 -6.91
C LEU A 61 -6.36 0.26 -6.75
N GLU A 62 -7.44 0.87 -7.27
CA GLU A 62 -8.78 0.28 -7.23
C GLU A 62 -8.87 -1.00 -8.04
N LYS A 63 -8.24 -1.04 -9.23
CA LYS A 63 -8.18 -2.24 -10.08
C LYS A 63 -7.37 -3.37 -9.45
N SER A 64 -6.29 -3.04 -8.73
CA SER A 64 -5.39 -4.04 -8.15
C SER A 64 -5.92 -4.64 -6.85
N LEU A 65 -6.73 -3.88 -6.09
CA LEU A 65 -7.19 -4.30 -4.77
C LEU A 65 -7.96 -5.63 -4.76
N PRO A 66 -8.94 -5.89 -5.65
CA PRO A 66 -9.63 -7.17 -5.70
C PRO A 66 -8.69 -8.34 -5.97
N THR A 67 -7.70 -8.16 -6.84
CA THR A 67 -6.68 -9.18 -7.13
C THR A 67 -5.83 -9.49 -5.91
N TRP A 68 -5.41 -8.46 -5.16
CA TRP A 68 -4.65 -8.65 -3.92
C TRP A 68 -5.48 -9.32 -2.83
N ILE A 69 -6.77 -9.03 -2.73
CA ILE A 69 -7.70 -9.69 -1.80
C ILE A 69 -7.83 -11.18 -2.14
N ASP A 70 -8.05 -11.51 -3.41
CA ASP A 70 -8.14 -12.90 -3.88
C ASP A 70 -6.84 -13.67 -3.63
N GLN A 71 -5.69 -13.05 -3.90
CA GLN A 71 -4.38 -13.61 -3.59
C GLN A 71 -4.16 -13.80 -2.09
N ALA A 72 -4.59 -12.85 -1.26
CA ALA A 72 -4.52 -12.97 0.19
C ALA A 72 -5.37 -14.15 0.71
N MET A 73 -6.57 -14.36 0.14
CA MET A 73 -7.46 -15.47 0.50
C MET A 73 -6.97 -16.84 0.02
N LYS A 74 -6.17 -16.88 -1.05
CA LYS A 74 -5.50 -18.11 -1.52
C LYS A 74 -4.30 -18.51 -0.67
N GLY A 75 -3.76 -17.58 0.12
CA GLY A 75 -2.67 -17.83 1.04
C GLY A 75 -3.09 -18.51 2.34
N ASP A 76 -2.13 -18.70 3.23
CA ASP A 76 -2.38 -19.25 4.56
C ASP A 76 -3.01 -18.23 5.51
N HIS A 77 -3.73 -18.74 6.51
CA HIS A 77 -4.21 -17.93 7.63
C HIS A 77 -3.04 -17.12 8.24
N PRO A 78 -3.14 -15.79 8.40
CA PRO A 78 -4.37 -15.01 8.54
C PRO A 78 -4.97 -14.41 7.26
N TYR A 79 -4.63 -14.91 6.07
CA TYR A 79 -5.12 -14.44 4.76
C TYR A 79 -4.74 -12.99 4.49
N VAL A 80 -3.44 -12.70 4.63
CA VAL A 80 -2.88 -11.36 4.43
C VAL A 80 -1.77 -11.39 3.39
N LEU A 81 -1.72 -10.36 2.57
CA LEU A 81 -0.76 -10.20 1.49
C LEU A 81 0.07 -8.93 1.68
N PRO A 82 1.41 -9.03 1.77
CA PRO A 82 2.28 -7.88 1.81
C PRO A 82 2.40 -7.20 0.43
N VAL A 83 2.00 -5.92 0.34
CA VAL A 83 2.16 -5.10 -0.86
C VAL A 83 2.99 -3.84 -0.55
N ASP A 84 3.88 -3.46 -1.46
CA ASP A 84 4.65 -2.22 -1.39
C ASP A 84 4.24 -1.29 -2.53
N ILE A 85 3.66 -0.15 -2.18
CA ILE A 85 3.21 0.85 -3.16
C ILE A 85 4.29 1.94 -3.25
N ILE A 86 4.93 2.07 -4.40
CA ILE A 86 6.00 3.04 -4.66
C ILE A 86 5.41 4.28 -5.32
N CYS A 87 5.60 5.45 -4.72
CA CYS A 87 5.07 6.73 -5.20
C CYS A 87 6.10 7.55 -6.00
N GLY A 88 7.39 7.19 -5.90
CA GLY A 88 8.49 8.01 -6.39
C GLY A 88 8.80 9.21 -5.48
N GLY A 89 10.05 9.72 -5.53
CA GLY A 89 10.53 10.76 -4.61
C GLY A 89 10.14 12.21 -4.93
N GLY A 90 9.55 12.45 -6.11
CA GLY A 90 9.34 13.81 -6.64
C GLY A 90 7.94 14.40 -6.48
N SER A 91 6.93 13.64 -6.02
CA SER A 91 5.54 14.11 -5.99
C SER A 91 4.84 13.84 -4.66
N GLN A 92 4.66 14.89 -3.85
CA GLN A 92 3.83 14.86 -2.64
C GLN A 92 2.40 14.39 -2.94
N LEU A 93 1.89 14.74 -4.12
CA LEU A 93 0.53 14.45 -4.54
C LEU A 93 0.23 12.94 -4.56
N LEU A 94 1.12 12.12 -5.14
CA LEU A 94 0.93 10.67 -5.17
C LEU A 94 1.00 10.05 -3.77
N SER A 95 1.93 10.52 -2.96
CA SER A 95 2.05 10.11 -1.56
C SER A 95 0.77 10.39 -0.77
N GLU A 96 0.15 11.56 -0.95
CA GLU A 96 -1.11 11.91 -0.28
C GLU A 96 -2.30 11.09 -0.82
N VAL A 97 -2.36 10.86 -2.12
CA VAL A 97 -3.39 10.02 -2.75
C VAL A 97 -3.33 8.61 -2.20
N VAL A 98 -2.14 8.00 -2.14
CA VAL A 98 -1.94 6.67 -1.58
C VAL A 98 -2.28 6.64 -0.09
N ALA A 99 -1.85 7.64 0.69
CA ALA A 99 -2.17 7.71 2.12
C ALA A 99 -3.68 7.80 2.39
N ASN A 100 -4.39 8.63 1.63
CA ASN A 100 -5.84 8.76 1.75
C ASN A 100 -6.56 7.49 1.29
N TRP A 101 -6.07 6.87 0.21
CA TRP A 101 -6.61 5.59 -0.25
C TRP A 101 -6.48 4.51 0.83
N ILE A 102 -5.30 4.33 1.44
CA ILE A 102 -5.09 3.37 2.54
C ILE A 102 -6.06 3.63 3.70
N ARG A 103 -6.24 4.90 4.10
CA ARG A 103 -7.15 5.27 5.21
C ARG A 103 -8.61 4.94 4.92
N ASN A 104 -9.03 4.99 3.66
CA ASN A 104 -10.41 4.78 3.24
C ASN A 104 -10.74 3.32 2.91
N LYS A 105 -9.75 2.41 2.92
CA LYS A 105 -9.94 1.00 2.57
C LYS A 105 -9.77 0.11 3.81
N PRO A 106 -10.85 -0.47 4.36
CA PRO A 106 -10.76 -1.30 5.56
C PRO A 106 -9.94 -2.59 5.33
N GLN A 107 -9.83 -3.04 4.08
CA GLN A 107 -9.03 -4.20 3.69
C GLN A 107 -7.52 -3.90 3.63
N VAL A 108 -7.11 -2.64 3.79
CA VAL A 108 -5.70 -2.22 3.63
C VAL A 108 -5.23 -1.54 4.91
N ALA A 109 -4.08 -1.98 5.42
CA ALA A 109 -3.46 -1.36 6.59
C ALA A 109 -1.98 -1.12 6.35
N ASN A 110 -1.42 -0.11 7.02
CA ASN A 110 0.03 0.09 7.04
C ASN A 110 0.71 -1.13 7.67
N ARG A 111 1.76 -1.61 7.02
CA ARG A 111 2.54 -2.73 7.54
C ARG A 111 3.31 -2.31 8.80
N PRO A 112 3.20 -3.05 9.93
CA PRO A 112 3.96 -2.76 11.14
C PRO A 112 5.48 -2.84 10.91
N LYS A 113 6.24 -2.02 11.65
CA LYS A 113 7.71 -2.09 11.64
C LYS A 113 8.15 -3.45 12.20
N GLY A 114 8.99 -4.18 11.46
CA GLY A 114 9.47 -5.52 11.83
C GLY A 114 8.62 -6.67 11.32
N TYR A 115 7.62 -6.41 10.47
CA TYR A 115 6.94 -7.45 9.68
C TYR A 115 7.87 -7.89 8.53
N LEU A 116 8.50 -9.06 8.70
CA LEU A 116 9.42 -9.72 7.75
C LEU A 116 8.96 -11.16 7.49
#